data_AF-A0A7X2M0S0-F1
#
_entry.id   AF-A0A7X2M0S0-F1
#
_cell.length_a   1.000
_cell.length_b   1.000
_cell.length_c   1.000
_cell.angle_alpha   90.00
_cell.angle_beta   90.00
_cell.angle_gamma   90.00
#
_symmetry.space_group_name_H-M   'P 1'
#
loop_
_entity.id
_entity.type
_entity.pdbx_description
1 polymer ?
#
loop_
_entity_poly.entity_id
_entity_poly.type
_entity_poly.pdbx_seq_one_letter_code
_entity_poly.pdbx_strand_id
1 'polypeptide(L)'
;MTKPIVNLSDYNPDWKKQFEYEEKRILNVLGDKVVGIEHIGSTSIKGLEAKPIIDIIVGVQNLGEISNFVSPLSVIEYEYVPKPEFKDRRFFRKGLSGQGTYHLHVCEFNSSEWIEKLLFRDYLRLH
;
A
#
# COMPACT_ATOMS: atom_id res chain seq x y z
N MET A 1 -20.37 17.28 -14.51
CA MET A 1 -19.19 16.43 -14.27
C MET A 1 -19.62 14.98 -14.42
N THR A 2 -18.99 14.20 -15.30
CA THR A 2 -19.27 12.78 -15.45
C THR A 2 -18.79 12.02 -14.20
N LYS A 3 -19.62 11.12 -13.68
CA LYS A 3 -19.29 10.29 -12.51
C LYS A 3 -18.13 9.36 -12.90
N PRO A 4 -17.03 9.28 -12.13
CA PRO A 4 -15.93 8.38 -12.46
C PRO A 4 -16.45 6.93 -12.41
N ILE A 5 -16.21 6.18 -13.48
CA ILE A 5 -16.57 4.76 -13.59
C ILE A 5 -15.52 3.96 -12.82
N VAL A 6 -15.98 3.08 -11.93
CA VAL A 6 -15.14 2.12 -11.21
C VAL A 6 -15.27 0.77 -11.89
N ASN A 7 -14.17 0.28 -12.46
CA ASN A 7 -14.10 -1.06 -13.02
C ASN A 7 -13.51 -2.01 -11.98
N LEU A 8 -14.24 -3.08 -11.69
CA LEU A 8 -13.75 -4.22 -10.93
C LEU A 8 -13.25 -5.30 -11.89
N SER A 9 -12.38 -6.16 -11.40
CA SER A 9 -11.88 -7.33 -12.11
C SER A 9 -11.96 -8.53 -11.19
N ASP A 10 -12.19 -9.70 -11.79
CA ASP A 10 -12.05 -10.98 -11.10
C ASP A 10 -10.68 -11.09 -10.44
N TYR A 11 -10.62 -11.92 -9.40
CA TYR A 11 -9.35 -12.19 -8.73
C TYR A 11 -8.27 -12.63 -9.73
N ASN A 12 -7.14 -11.92 -9.71
CA ASN A 12 -5.99 -12.25 -10.54
C ASN A 12 -4.83 -12.77 -9.67
N PRO A 13 -4.36 -14.02 -9.86
CA PRO A 13 -3.24 -14.56 -9.09
C PRO A 13 -1.92 -13.80 -9.29
N ASP A 14 -1.77 -13.03 -10.38
CA ASP A 14 -0.59 -12.21 -10.62
C ASP A 14 -0.50 -11.00 -9.68
N TRP A 15 -1.58 -10.61 -8.98
CA TRP A 15 -1.52 -9.55 -7.96
C TRP A 15 -0.53 -9.88 -6.85
N LYS A 16 -0.41 -11.15 -6.47
CA LYS A 16 0.59 -11.60 -5.49
C LYS A 16 2.01 -11.37 -6.00
N LYS A 17 2.26 -11.68 -7.28
CA LYS A 17 3.58 -11.49 -7.92
C LYS A 17 3.93 -10.00 -8.06
N GLN A 18 2.94 -9.16 -8.37
CA GLN A 18 3.10 -7.72 -8.43
C GLN A 18 3.46 -7.13 -7.05
N PHE A 19 2.78 -7.59 -5.99
CA PHE A 19 3.14 -7.26 -4.62
C PHE A 19 4.57 -7.71 -4.29
N GLU A 20 4.93 -8.98 -4.49
CA GLU A 20 6.26 -9.52 -4.16
C GLU A 20 7.39 -8.80 -4.94
N TYR A 21 7.10 -8.35 -6.16
CA TYR A 21 8.03 -7.54 -6.94
C TYR A 21 8.23 -6.15 -6.32
N GLU A 22 7.13 -5.46 -5.97
CA GLU A 22 7.21 -4.10 -5.44
C GLU A 22 7.71 -4.09 -3.98
N GLU A 23 7.41 -5.12 -3.19
CA GLU A 23 7.96 -5.38 -1.86
C GLU A 23 9.49 -5.32 -1.87
N LYS A 24 10.14 -6.04 -2.80
CA LYS A 24 11.60 -6.03 -2.96
C LYS A 24 12.14 -4.64 -3.30
N ARG A 25 11.44 -3.89 -4.16
CA ARG A 25 11.84 -2.53 -4.54
C ARG A 25 11.75 -1.58 -3.36
N ILE A 26 10.67 -1.66 -2.58
CA ILE A 26 10.45 -0.85 -1.38
C ILE A 26 11.51 -1.17 -0.33
N LEU A 27 11.77 -2.45 -0.07
CA LEU A 27 12.82 -2.90 0.86
C LEU A 27 14.20 -2.38 0.43
N ASN A 28 14.51 -2.40 -0.87
CA ASN A 28 15.80 -1.92 -1.37
C ASN A 28 16.01 -0.40 -1.15
N VAL A 29 14.96 0.42 -1.25
CA VAL A 29 15.10 1.89 -1.10
C VAL A 29 14.92 2.37 0.35
N LEU A 30 14.08 1.70 1.14
CA LEU A 30 13.85 2.08 2.54
C LEU A 30 14.84 1.42 3.50
N GLY A 31 15.35 0.23 3.14
CA GLY A 31 16.37 -0.50 3.87
C GLY A 31 15.93 -0.86 5.29
N ASP A 32 16.82 -0.59 6.25
CA ASP A 32 16.70 -0.86 7.68
C ASP A 32 15.53 -0.14 8.38
N LYS A 33 14.90 0.83 7.71
CA LYS A 33 13.73 1.55 8.24
C LYS A 33 12.48 0.65 8.27
N VAL A 34 12.43 -0.37 7.42
CA VAL A 34 11.28 -1.27 7.32
C VAL A 34 11.35 -2.32 8.42
N VAL A 35 10.36 -2.31 9.31
CA VAL A 35 10.17 -3.35 10.33
C VAL A 35 9.27 -4.47 9.79
N GLY A 36 8.26 -4.11 8.98
CA GLY A 36 7.39 -5.06 8.31
C GLY A 36 6.80 -4.47 7.02
N ILE A 37 6.46 -5.35 6.09
CA ILE A 37 5.81 -4.99 4.82
C ILE A 37 4.81 -6.07 4.47
N GLU A 38 3.59 -5.68 4.10
CA GLU A 38 2.48 -6.60 3.91
C GLU A 38 1.58 -6.18 2.74
N HIS A 39 1.08 -7.18 2.00
CA HIS A 39 0.02 -6.98 1.01
C HIS A 39 -1.32 -6.86 1.75
N ILE A 40 -2.01 -5.73 1.54
CA ILE A 40 -3.32 -5.45 2.13
C ILE A 40 -4.34 -5.13 1.03
N GLY A 41 -5.56 -4.75 1.43
CA GLY A 41 -6.63 -4.41 0.51
C GLY A 41 -7.20 -5.63 -0.22
N SER A 42 -8.19 -5.41 -1.08
CA SER A 42 -8.95 -6.48 -1.72
C SER A 42 -8.10 -7.39 -2.61
N THR A 43 -7.08 -6.84 -3.27
CA THR A 43 -6.19 -7.63 -4.16
C THR A 43 -5.32 -8.64 -3.40
N SER A 44 -5.23 -8.52 -2.08
CA SER A 44 -4.54 -9.48 -1.21
C SER A 44 -5.41 -10.68 -0.80
N ILE A 45 -6.70 -10.68 -1.15
CA ILE A 45 -7.67 -11.71 -0.76
C ILE A 45 -7.96 -12.59 -1.98
N LYS A 46 -7.67 -13.90 -1.85
CA LYS A 46 -7.85 -14.85 -2.95
C LYS A 46 -9.34 -15.01 -3.27
N GLY A 47 -9.69 -14.89 -4.56
CA GLY A 47 -11.06 -15.08 -5.04
C GLY A 47 -11.96 -13.85 -4.95
N LEU A 48 -11.49 -12.74 -4.37
CA LEU A 48 -12.26 -11.51 -4.25
C LEU A 48 -12.13 -10.63 -5.50
N GLU A 49 -13.26 -10.22 -6.08
CA GLU A 49 -13.30 -9.18 -7.11
C GLU A 49 -12.81 -7.85 -6.54
N ALA A 50 -11.93 -7.17 -7.28
CA ALA A 50 -11.30 -5.96 -6.79
C ALA A 50 -10.98 -4.99 -7.93
N LYS A 51 -10.73 -3.73 -7.57
CA LYS A 51 -9.99 -2.84 -8.45
C LYS A 51 -8.57 -3.40 -8.58
N PRO A 52 -7.97 -3.42 -9.78
CA PRO A 52 -6.62 -3.96 -9.98
C PRO A 52 -5.54 -2.97 -9.49
N ILE A 53 -5.57 -2.67 -8.20
CA ILE A 53 -4.65 -1.78 -7.49
C ILE A 53 -4.03 -2.58 -6.35
N ILE A 54 -2.70 -2.59 -6.27
CA ILE A 54 -1.99 -3.29 -5.21
C ILE A 54 -1.83 -2.33 -4.03
N ASP A 55 -2.52 -2.61 -2.93
CA ASP A 55 -2.39 -1.85 -1.69
C ASP A 55 -1.33 -2.51 -0.78
N ILE A 56 -0.33 -1.73 -0.37
CA ILE A 56 0.82 -2.18 0.40
C ILE A 56 0.86 -1.38 1.69
N ILE A 57 1.15 -2.03 2.82
CA ILE A 57 1.45 -1.35 4.09
C ILE A 57 2.88 -1.66 4.53
N VAL A 58 3.60 -0.63 4.94
CA VAL A 58 4.95 -0.69 5.49
C VAL A 58 4.90 -0.16 6.91
N GLY A 59 5.30 -1.00 7.85
CA GLY A 59 5.50 -0.65 9.24
C GLY A 59 6.94 -0.22 9.46
N VAL A 60 7.11 0.99 10.00
CA VAL A 60 8.41 1.56 10.37
C VAL A 60 8.49 1.77 11.89
N GLN A 61 9.67 1.94 12.46
CA GLN A 61 9.78 2.19 13.91
C GLN A 61 9.18 3.54 14.32
N ASN A 62 9.36 4.56 13.46
CA ASN A 62 8.90 5.90 13.73
C ASN A 62 8.50 6.59 12.43
N LEU A 63 7.34 7.26 12.43
CA LEU A 63 6.84 7.99 11.26
C LEU A 63 7.55 9.32 10.99
N GLY A 64 8.41 9.74 11.91
CA GLY A 64 9.43 10.80 11.89
C GLY A 64 9.35 11.86 10.79
N GLU A 65 10.52 12.23 10.29
CA GLU A 65 10.60 13.17 9.18
C GLU A 65 10.15 12.49 7.88
N ILE A 66 9.21 13.13 7.19
CA ILE A 66 8.63 12.58 5.98
C ILE A 66 9.63 12.44 4.82
N SER A 67 10.64 13.30 4.81
CA SER A 67 11.79 13.27 3.87
C SER A 67 12.49 11.91 3.86
N ASN A 68 12.49 11.20 4.99
CA ASN A 68 13.07 9.86 5.12
C ASN A 68 12.38 8.81 4.23
N PHE A 69 11.14 9.07 3.80
CA PHE A 69 10.37 8.17 2.96
C PHE A 69 10.18 8.73 1.55
N VAL A 70 9.92 10.04 1.43
CA VAL A 70 9.65 10.69 0.13
C VAL A 70 10.81 10.53 -0.83
N SER A 71 12.03 10.91 -0.41
CA SER A 71 13.18 10.89 -1.31
C SER A 71 13.51 9.47 -1.80
N PRO A 72 13.61 8.43 -0.94
CA PRO A 72 13.89 7.09 -1.43
C PRO A 72 12.75 6.48 -2.26
N LEU A 73 11.49 6.67 -1.85
CA LEU A 73 10.34 6.12 -2.58
C LEU A 73 10.14 6.78 -3.95
N SER A 74 10.51 8.06 -4.11
CA SER A 74 10.48 8.73 -5.40
C SER A 74 11.39 8.08 -6.45
N VAL A 75 12.51 7.46 -6.03
CA VAL A 75 13.45 6.75 -6.92
C VAL A 75 12.78 5.54 -7.58
N ILE A 76 11.78 4.96 -6.93
CA ILE A 76 10.95 3.88 -7.46
C ILE A 76 9.54 4.37 -7.83
N GLU A 77 9.41 5.65 -8.22
CA GLU A 77 8.23 6.24 -8.86
C GLU A 77 7.00 6.38 -7.96
N TYR A 78 7.17 6.31 -6.65
CA TYR A 78 6.11 6.64 -5.70
C TYR A 78 6.07 8.16 -5.47
N GLU A 79 4.89 8.72 -5.67
CA GLU A 79 4.56 10.10 -5.37
C GLU A 79 3.92 10.17 -3.98
N TYR A 80 4.40 11.07 -3.12
CA TYR A 80 3.72 11.36 -1.87
C TYR A 80 2.43 12.13 -2.14
N VAL A 81 1.32 11.65 -1.59
CA VAL A 81 0.02 12.30 -1.71
C VAL A 81 -0.40 12.76 -0.32
N PRO A 82 -0.26 14.07 -0.01
CA PRO A 82 -0.65 14.60 1.29
C PRO A 82 -2.12 14.35 1.57
N LYS A 83 -2.40 13.80 2.76
CA LYS A 83 -3.74 13.52 3.27
C LYS A 83 -3.85 14.11 4.67
N PRO A 84 -4.34 15.36 4.83
CA PRO A 84 -4.45 16.02 6.13
C PRO A 84 -5.23 15.22 7.18
N GLU A 85 -6.13 14.34 6.74
CA GLU A 85 -6.90 13.44 7.56
C GLU A 85 -6.09 12.24 8.12
N PHE A 86 -4.94 11.90 7.52
CA PHE A 86 -4.10 10.78 7.94
C PHE A 86 -2.99 11.25 8.89
N LYS A 87 -3.25 11.15 10.19
CA LYS A 87 -2.25 11.48 11.23
C LYS A 87 -1.22 10.37 11.39
N ASP A 88 -1.70 9.14 11.43
CA ASP A 88 -0.93 7.95 11.84
C ASP A 88 -0.38 7.15 10.65
N ARG A 89 -0.46 7.71 9.44
CA ARG A 89 0.17 7.15 8.24
C ARG A 89 0.55 8.21 7.23
N ARG A 90 1.44 7.84 6.31
CA ARG A 90 1.74 8.56 5.07
C ARG A 90 1.26 7.73 3.90
N PHE A 91 0.73 8.41 2.89
CA PHE A 91 0.17 7.77 1.71
C PHE A 91 0.96 8.14 0.47
N PHE A 92 1.34 7.13 -0.29
CA PHE A 92 2.05 7.26 -1.54
C PHE A 92 1.28 6.53 -2.63
N ARG A 93 1.38 7.04 -3.85
CA ARG A 93 0.79 6.44 -5.04
C ARG A 93 1.87 6.24 -6.09
N LYS A 94 1.80 5.11 -6.77
CA LYS A 94 2.49 4.90 -8.04
C LYS A 94 1.48 4.87 -9.19
N GLY A 95 1.81 5.55 -10.28
CA GLY A 95 0.91 5.75 -11.43
C GLY A 95 0.07 7.02 -11.34
N LEU A 96 -0.74 7.25 -12.38
CA LEU A 96 -1.48 8.50 -12.55
C LEU A 96 -2.67 8.62 -11.59
N SER A 97 -3.09 9.87 -11.32
CA SER A 97 -4.29 10.13 -10.54
C SER A 97 -5.53 9.49 -11.18
N GLY A 98 -6.29 8.72 -10.38
CA GLY A 98 -7.45 7.96 -10.86
C GLY A 98 -7.11 6.67 -11.62
N GLN A 99 -5.83 6.38 -11.87
CA GLN A 99 -5.31 5.20 -12.58
C GLN A 99 -4.07 4.62 -11.86
N GLY A 100 -3.96 4.86 -10.56
CA GLY A 100 -2.83 4.38 -9.75
C GLY A 100 -2.80 2.86 -9.77
N THR A 101 -1.62 2.28 -9.93
CA THR A 101 -1.41 0.83 -9.97
C THR A 101 -1.00 0.28 -8.61
N TYR A 102 -0.36 1.12 -7.79
CA TYR A 102 0.03 0.77 -6.43
C TYR A 102 -0.29 1.91 -5.46
N HIS A 103 -0.79 1.51 -4.31
CA HIS A 103 -0.98 2.35 -3.15
C HIS A 103 -0.04 1.86 -2.05
N LEU A 104 0.71 2.78 -1.47
CA LEU A 104 1.64 2.47 -0.39
C LEU A 104 1.27 3.30 0.83
N HIS A 105 0.99 2.60 1.92
CA HIS A 105 0.76 3.15 3.23
C HIS A 105 2.01 2.94 4.07
N VAL A 106 2.57 4.00 4.64
CA VAL A 106 3.64 3.91 5.62
C VAL A 106 3.06 4.29 6.97
N CYS A 107 3.17 3.43 7.98
CA CYS A 107 2.70 3.69 9.34
C CYS A 107 3.72 3.18 10.36
N GLU A 108 3.53 3.52 11.64
CA GLU A 108 4.36 2.90 12.68
C GLU A 108 3.99 1.41 12.84
N PHE A 109 4.98 0.56 12.98
CA PHE A 109 4.79 -0.88 13.13
C PHE A 109 3.98 -1.17 14.41
N ASN A 110 3.02 -2.10 14.33
CA ASN A 110 2.06 -2.40 15.39
C ASN A 110 1.17 -1.21 15.86
N SER A 111 1.12 -0.10 15.12
CA SER A 111 0.08 0.92 15.32
C SER A 111 -1.31 0.37 14.99
N SER A 112 -2.37 1.08 15.41
CA SER A 112 -3.74 0.74 15.02
C SER A 112 -3.91 0.65 13.50
N GLU A 113 -3.28 1.56 12.74
CA GLU A 113 -3.28 1.53 11.27
C GLU A 113 -2.67 0.24 10.71
N TRP A 114 -1.56 -0.24 11.28
CA TRP A 114 -0.97 -1.53 10.90
C TRP A 114 -1.91 -2.69 11.22
N ILE A 115 -2.34 -2.77 12.48
CA ILE A 115 -3.11 -3.92 13.00
C ILE A 115 -4.47 -4.03 12.30
N GLU A 116 -5.22 -2.92 12.18
CA GLU A 116 -6.56 -2.93 11.60
C GLU A 116 -6.55 -3.39 10.12
N LYS A 117 -5.55 -2.98 9.34
CA LYS A 117 -5.43 -3.40 7.93
C LYS A 117 -5.14 -4.88 7.79
N LEU A 118 -4.27 -5.43 8.64
CA LEU A 118 -3.99 -6.86 8.64
C LEU A 118 -5.19 -7.66 9.14
N LEU A 119 -5.83 -7.24 10.24
CA LEU A 119 -7.03 -7.89 10.76
C LEU A 119 -8.16 -7.93 9.73
N PHE A 120 -8.40 -6.81 9.03
CA PHE A 120 -9.43 -6.76 7.99
C PHE A 120 -9.15 -7.76 6.86
N ARG A 121 -7.91 -7.78 6.35
CA ARG A 121 -7.47 -8.73 5.32
C ARG A 121 -7.63 -10.18 5.80
N ASP A 122 -7.09 -10.48 6.98
CA ASP A 122 -7.00 -11.84 7.49
C ASP A 122 -8.39 -12.39 7.85
N TYR A 123 -9.30 -11.54 8.34
CA TYR A 123 -10.70 -11.90 8.54
C TYR A 123 -11.36 -12.35 7.23
N LEU A 124 -11.21 -11.58 6.15
CA LEU A 124 -11.80 -11.89 4.84
C LEU A 124 -11.09 -13.03 4.08
N ARG A 125 -9.88 -13.41 4.49
CA ARG A 125 -9.23 -14.62 3.97
C ARG A 125 -9.81 -15.90 4.57
N LEU A 126 -10.48 -15.80 5.70
CA LEU A 126 -11.02 -16.92 6.46
C LEU A 126 -12.55 -17.07 6.33
N HIS A 127 -13.23 -16.10 5.72
CA HIS A 127 -14.69 -16.03 5.59
C HIS A 127 -15.08 -15.59 4.19
#